data_AF-A0A1V4UIM1-F1
#
_entry.id   AF-A0A1V4UIM1-F1
#
_cell.length_a   1.000
_cell.length_b   1.000
_cell.length_c   1.000
_cell.angle_alpha   90.00
_cell.angle_beta   90.00
_cell.angle_gamma   90.00
#
_symmetry.space_group_name_H-M   'P 1'
#
loop_
_entity.id
_entity.type
_entity.pdbx_description
1 polymer ?
#
loop_
_entity_poly.entity_id
_entity_poly.type
_entity_poly.pdbx_seq_one_letter_code
_entity_poly.pdbx_strand_id
1 'polypeptide(L)'
;MDHITPHTGKTVLSISHQAEYAFRVGTESAHKGDYQGALAQFDRALSSDPHFAMAWHEKGNCLDELGRCEEALSSYDTAIQLDPHHAEAWFNKGLTLKKMGREKEAYSCMNRGVDLALGR
;
A
#
# COMPACT_ATOMS: atom_id res chain seq x y z
N MET A 1 25.06 -22.12 -23.58
CA MET A 1 24.29 -23.16 -22.84
C MET A 1 24.48 -22.80 -21.39
N ASP A 2 23.65 -21.89 -20.91
CA ASP A 2 23.92 -21.22 -19.63
C ASP A 2 23.29 -22.04 -18.52
N HIS A 3 24.18 -22.52 -17.65
CA HIS A 3 23.88 -23.35 -16.50
C HIS A 3 23.03 -22.56 -15.49
N ILE A 4 21.79 -23.00 -15.29
CA ILE A 4 20.95 -22.57 -14.17
C ILE A 4 21.26 -23.50 -12.99
N THR A 5 22.03 -23.01 -12.02
CA THR A 5 22.17 -23.65 -10.71
C THR A 5 21.04 -23.22 -9.77
N PRO A 6 20.36 -24.15 -9.08
CA PRO A 6 19.19 -23.84 -8.25
C PRO A 6 19.64 -23.24 -6.92
N HIS A 7 19.21 -22.01 -6.64
CA HIS A 7 19.44 -21.38 -5.34
C HIS A 7 18.26 -21.70 -4.42
N THR A 8 18.56 -22.48 -3.38
CA THR A 8 17.73 -22.73 -2.21
C THR A 8 17.40 -21.44 -1.48
N GLY A 9 16.15 -21.26 -1.03
CA GLY A 9 15.87 -20.37 0.10
C GLY A 9 14.53 -19.66 0.01
N LYS A 10 13.57 -20.14 0.82
CA LYS A 10 12.29 -19.50 1.17
C LYS A 10 11.43 -19.13 -0.04
N THR A 11 10.20 -19.65 -0.09
CA THR A 11 9.18 -19.14 -1.00
C THR A 11 8.87 -17.70 -0.60
N VAL A 12 9.69 -16.75 -1.05
CA VAL A 12 9.28 -15.35 -1.19
C VAL A 12 8.12 -15.43 -2.16
N LEU A 13 6.93 -15.01 -1.74
CA LEU A 13 5.82 -14.79 -2.66
C LEU A 13 6.33 -13.81 -3.71
N SER A 14 6.81 -14.34 -4.83
CA SER A 14 7.35 -13.53 -5.91
C SER A 14 6.17 -12.79 -6.49
N ILE A 15 6.13 -11.48 -6.26
CA ILE A 15 5.16 -10.59 -6.89
C ILE A 15 5.22 -10.88 -8.40
N SER A 16 4.06 -10.98 -9.03
CA SER A 16 4.04 -11.24 -10.46
C SER A 16 4.73 -10.09 -11.21
N HIS A 17 5.54 -10.40 -12.22
CA HIS A 17 6.22 -9.37 -13.03
C HIS A 17 5.22 -8.36 -13.63
N GLN A 18 3.99 -8.82 -13.90
CA GLN A 18 2.89 -7.95 -14.33
C GLN A 18 2.43 -7.00 -13.21
N ALA A 19 2.31 -7.46 -11.97
CA ALA A 19 1.97 -6.61 -10.84
C ALA A 19 3.05 -5.57 -10.57
N GLU A 20 4.33 -5.95 -10.60
CA GLU A 20 5.45 -5.04 -10.41
C GLU A 20 5.51 -3.96 -11.50
N TYR A 21 5.32 -4.36 -12.76
CA TYR A 21 5.27 -3.40 -13.88
C TYR A 21 4.14 -2.38 -13.69
N ALA A 22 2.92 -2.85 -13.40
CA ALA A 22 1.77 -1.97 -13.20
C ALA A 22 1.99 -1.06 -11.98
N PHE A 23 2.49 -1.58 -10.88
CA PHE A 23 2.83 -0.81 -9.69
C PHE A 23 3.80 0.34 -10.01
N ARG A 24 4.91 0.04 -10.71
CA ARG A 24 5.90 1.07 -11.09
C ARG A 24 5.29 2.20 -11.93
N VAL A 25 4.46 1.87 -12.92
CA VAL A 25 3.78 2.88 -13.75
C VAL A 25 2.79 3.68 -12.91
N GLY A 26 2.08 3.01 -11.99
CA GLY A 26 1.16 3.66 -11.05
C GLY A 26 1.85 4.69 -10.16
N THR A 27 2.98 4.31 -9.55
CA THR A 27 3.80 5.22 -8.73
C THR A 27 4.30 6.42 -9.54
N GLU A 28 4.75 6.20 -10.79
CA GLU A 28 5.18 7.29 -11.66
C GLU A 28 4.02 8.26 -11.99
N SER A 29 2.82 7.74 -12.27
CA SER A 29 1.63 8.56 -12.46
C SER A 29 1.26 9.35 -11.21
N ALA A 30 1.31 8.73 -10.03
CA ALA A 30 1.02 9.38 -8.75
C ALA A 30 2.01 10.54 -8.48
N HIS A 31 3.30 10.35 -8.75
CA HIS A 31 4.31 11.41 -8.62
C HIS A 31 4.06 12.61 -9.55
N LYS A 32 3.39 12.38 -10.69
CA LYS A 32 2.99 13.45 -11.62
C LYS A 32 1.66 14.12 -11.21
N GLY A 33 1.03 13.68 -10.12
CA GLY A 33 -0.28 14.14 -9.67
C GLY A 33 -1.46 13.52 -10.42
N ASP A 34 -1.22 12.59 -11.34
CA ASP A 34 -2.29 11.85 -12.02
C ASP A 34 -2.77 10.68 -11.16
N TYR A 35 -3.51 11.00 -10.10
CA TYR A 35 -3.99 10.02 -9.14
C TYR A 35 -5.03 9.07 -9.74
N GLN A 36 -5.84 9.51 -10.71
CA GLN A 36 -6.81 8.65 -11.39
C GLN A 36 -6.10 7.61 -12.28
N GLY A 37 -5.09 8.04 -13.04
CA GLY A 37 -4.24 7.13 -13.82
C GLY A 37 -3.47 6.16 -12.93
N ALA A 38 -2.95 6.63 -11.79
CA ALA A 38 -2.27 5.80 -10.80
C ALA A 38 -3.18 4.70 -10.24
N LEU A 39 -4.43 5.04 -9.86
CA LEU A 39 -5.41 4.08 -9.37
C LEU A 39 -5.67 2.95 -10.37
N ALA A 40 -5.83 3.28 -11.65
CA ALA A 40 -6.04 2.27 -12.68
C ALA A 40 -4.86 1.28 -12.80
N GLN A 41 -3.63 1.75 -12.57
CA GLN A 41 -2.47 0.87 -12.55
C GLN A 41 -2.36 0.05 -11.26
N PHE A 42 -2.67 0.63 -10.10
CA PHE A 42 -2.72 -0.13 -8.85
C PHE A 42 -3.81 -1.20 -8.88
N ASP A 43 -4.98 -0.93 -9.45
CA ASP A 43 -6.03 -1.94 -9.65
C ASP A 43 -5.56 -3.09 -10.56
N ARG A 44 -4.76 -2.79 -11.59
CA ARG A 44 -4.13 -3.81 -12.45
C ARG A 44 -3.08 -4.63 -11.70
N ALA A 45 -2.27 -3.96 -10.86
CA ALA A 45 -1.29 -4.63 -10.02
C ALA A 45 -1.98 -5.59 -9.06
N LEU A 46 -3.03 -5.13 -8.38
CA LEU A 46 -3.81 -5.90 -7.41
C LEU A 46 -4.67 -7.00 -8.05
N SER A 47 -5.13 -6.81 -9.29
CA SER A 47 -5.78 -7.88 -10.06
C SER A 47 -4.81 -9.02 -10.38
N SER A 48 -3.52 -8.70 -10.54
CA SER A 48 -2.47 -9.68 -10.81
C SER A 48 -1.92 -10.31 -9.53
N ASP A 49 -1.84 -9.53 -8.44
CA ASP A 49 -1.47 -9.99 -7.11
C ASP A 49 -2.24 -9.24 -6.01
N PRO A 50 -3.32 -9.84 -5.48
CA PRO A 50 -4.11 -9.24 -4.41
C PRO A 50 -3.38 -9.11 -3.07
N HIS A 51 -2.27 -9.82 -2.87
CA HIS A 51 -1.50 -9.82 -1.62
C HIS A 51 -0.37 -8.78 -1.61
N PHE A 52 -0.33 -7.91 -2.63
CA PHE A 52 0.69 -6.87 -2.72
C PHE A 52 0.36 -5.69 -1.79
N ALA A 53 0.77 -5.80 -0.53
CA ALA A 53 0.47 -4.82 0.52
C ALA A 53 0.84 -3.36 0.15
N MET A 54 2.01 -3.17 -0.47
CA MET A 54 2.47 -1.84 -0.91
C MET A 54 1.57 -1.23 -1.99
N ALA A 55 1.02 -2.05 -2.91
CA ALA A 55 0.08 -1.55 -3.92
C ALA A 55 -1.26 -1.12 -3.30
N TRP A 56 -1.73 -1.81 -2.25
CA TRP A 56 -2.90 -1.39 -1.48
C TRP A 56 -2.67 -0.07 -0.74
N HIS A 57 -1.49 0.12 -0.15
CA HIS A 57 -1.11 1.37 0.50
C HIS A 57 -1.08 2.54 -0.48
N GLU A 58 -0.40 2.39 -1.62
CA GLU A 58 -0.32 3.46 -2.63
C GLU A 58 -1.66 3.78 -3.29
N LYS A 59 -2.51 2.77 -3.46
CA LYS A 59 -3.92 2.96 -3.84
C LYS A 59 -4.66 3.81 -2.80
N GLY A 60 -4.45 3.53 -1.52
CA GLY A 60 -4.97 4.33 -0.41
C GLY A 60 -4.53 5.79 -0.47
N ASN A 61 -3.23 6.04 -0.72
CA ASN A 61 -2.68 7.39 -0.85
C ASN A 61 -3.38 8.16 -1.98
N CYS A 62 -3.53 7.54 -3.16
CA CYS A 62 -4.19 8.17 -4.30
C CYS A 62 -5.68 8.45 -4.03
N LEU A 63 -6.38 7.54 -3.34
CA LEU A 63 -7.78 7.76 -2.97
C LEU A 63 -7.93 8.92 -1.97
N ASP A 64 -7.02 9.03 -1.02
CA ASP A 64 -6.99 10.11 -0.03
C ASP A 64 -6.73 11.48 -0.67
N GLU A 65 -5.78 11.55 -1.62
CA GLU A 65 -5.51 12.75 -2.43
C GLU A 65 -6.71 13.17 -3.29
N LEU A 66 -7.52 12.19 -3.74
CA LEU A 66 -8.78 12.43 -4.46
C LEU A 66 -9.97 12.74 -3.53
N GLY A 67 -9.76 12.79 -2.20
CA GLY A 67 -10.80 13.03 -1.21
C GLY A 67 -11.73 11.84 -0.94
N ARG A 68 -11.46 10.67 -1.51
CA ARG A 68 -12.23 9.42 -1.36
C ARG A 68 -11.83 8.69 -0.08
N CYS A 69 -12.01 9.36 1.06
CA CYS A 69 -11.44 8.97 2.35
C CYS A 69 -11.86 7.56 2.82
N GLU A 70 -13.14 7.18 2.69
CA GLU A 70 -13.62 5.84 3.11
C GLU A 70 -12.96 4.70 2.32
N GLU A 71 -12.74 4.91 1.02
CA GLU A 71 -12.09 3.92 0.16
C GLU A 71 -10.58 3.86 0.43
N ALA A 72 -9.97 5.01 0.77
CA ALA A 72 -8.59 5.07 1.24
C ALA A 72 -8.42 4.25 2.53
N LEU A 73 -9.31 4.42 3.52
CA LEU A 73 -9.30 3.63 4.76
C LEU A 73 -9.38 2.13 4.48
N SER A 74 -10.29 1.71 3.61
CA SER A 74 -10.43 0.30 3.22
C SER A 74 -9.15 -0.26 2.57
N SER A 75 -8.47 0.57 1.78
CA SER A 75 -7.20 0.19 1.13
C SER A 75 -6.06 0.08 2.14
N TYR A 76 -5.95 1.03 3.09
CA TYR A 76 -4.97 0.94 4.17
C TYR A 76 -5.24 -0.24 5.11
N ASP A 77 -6.51 -0.53 5.41
CA ASP A 77 -6.88 -1.69 6.21
C ASP A 77 -6.43 -3.00 5.56
N THR A 78 -6.59 -3.11 4.24
CA THR A 78 -6.13 -4.28 3.50
C THR A 78 -4.60 -4.36 3.50
N ALA A 79 -3.89 -3.24 3.31
CA ALA A 79 -2.43 -3.19 3.40
C ALA A 79 -1.93 -3.64 4.79
N ILE A 80 -2.56 -3.17 5.87
CA ILE A 80 -2.25 -3.53 7.26
C ILE A 80 -2.57 -5.00 7.55
N GLN A 81 -3.65 -5.55 6.98
CA GLN A 81 -3.97 -6.97 7.15
C GLN A 81 -2.92 -7.87 6.50
N LEU A 82 -2.40 -7.47 5.32
CA LEU A 82 -1.36 -8.18 4.59
C LEU A 82 0.02 -8.02 5.24
N ASP A 83 0.34 -6.81 5.70
CA ASP A 83 1.55 -6.48 6.43
C ASP A 83 1.24 -5.62 7.68
N PRO A 84 1.03 -6.27 8.84
CA PRO A 84 0.74 -5.57 10.09
C PRO A 84 1.86 -4.65 10.58
N HIS A 85 3.07 -4.81 10.07
CA HIS A 85 4.25 -4.02 10.42
C HIS A 85 4.49 -2.83 9.47
N HIS A 86 3.61 -2.62 8.49
CA HIS A 86 3.67 -1.51 7.56
C HIS A 86 3.34 -0.17 8.26
N ALA A 87 4.35 0.44 8.88
CA ALA A 87 4.18 1.64 9.70
C ALA A 87 3.54 2.82 8.96
N GLU A 88 3.87 3.01 7.68
CA GLU A 88 3.35 4.10 6.86
C GLU A 88 1.83 4.00 6.60
N ALA A 89 1.29 2.79 6.51
CA ALA A 89 -0.12 2.53 6.26
C ALA A 89 -0.94 2.83 7.52
N TRP A 90 -0.41 2.48 8.70
CA TRP A 90 -0.97 2.91 9.98
C TRP A 90 -0.99 4.43 10.13
N PHE A 91 0.11 5.09 9.77
CA PHE A 91 0.23 6.55 9.85
C PHE A 91 -0.74 7.24 8.88
N ASN A 92 -0.77 6.83 7.61
CA ASN A 92 -1.64 7.41 6.58
C ASN A 92 -3.11 7.15 6.87
N LYS A 93 -3.48 5.95 7.35
CA LYS A 93 -4.83 5.67 7.88
C LYS A 93 -5.21 6.64 8.99
N GLY A 94 -4.30 6.89 9.93
CA GLY A 94 -4.50 7.86 11.01
C GLY A 94 -4.73 9.28 10.49
N LEU A 95 -3.96 9.73 9.49
CA LEU A 95 -4.15 11.03 8.86
C LEU A 95 -5.51 11.15 8.16
N THR A 96 -5.93 10.13 7.41
CA THR A 96 -7.24 10.09 6.76
C THR A 96 -8.38 10.11 7.78
N LEU A 97 -8.28 9.34 8.87
CA LEU A 97 -9.25 9.37 9.97
C LEU A 97 -9.36 10.76 10.60
N LYS A 98 -8.23 11.46 10.77
CA LYS A 98 -8.21 12.83 11.27
C LYS A 98 -8.90 13.79 10.30
N LYS A 99 -8.66 13.67 8.99
CA LYS A 99 -9.37 14.46 7.95
C LYS A 99 -10.88 14.27 8.03
N MET A 100 -11.35 13.07 8.39
CA MET A 100 -12.76 12.75 8.58
C MET A 100 -13.32 13.12 9.97
N GLY A 101 -12.52 13.71 10.87
CA GLY A 101 -12.95 14.07 12.23
C GLY A 101 -13.01 12.90 13.22
N ARG A 102 -12.49 11.71 12.86
CA ARG A 102 -12.46 10.52 13.71
C ARG A 102 -11.21 10.50 14.59
N GLU A 103 -11.08 11.52 15.44
CA GLU A 103 -9.83 11.81 16.16
C GLU A 103 -9.33 10.66 17.04
N LYS A 104 -10.22 10.00 17.81
CA LYS A 104 -9.82 8.91 18.70
C LYS A 104 -9.16 7.75 17.95
N GLU A 105 -9.73 7.39 16.80
CA GLU A 105 -9.22 6.30 15.96
C GLU A 105 -7.93 6.72 15.25
N ALA A 106 -7.85 7.99 14.84
CA ALA A 106 -6.64 8.57 14.26
C ALA A 106 -5.45 8.47 15.23
N TYR A 107 -5.63 8.89 16.49
CA TYR A 107 -4.57 8.81 17.51
C TYR A 107 -4.11 7.36 17.74
N SER A 108 -5.05 6.41 17.80
CA SER A 108 -4.72 4.99 17.94
C SER A 108 -3.86 4.48 16.77
N CYS A 109 -4.25 4.79 15.54
CA CYS A 109 -3.52 4.37 14.34
C CYS A 109 -2.14 5.02 14.26
N MET A 110 -2.03 6.32 14.55
CA MET A 110 -0.75 7.04 14.53
C MET A 110 0.21 6.50 15.59
N ASN A 111 -0.26 6.25 16.81
CA ASN A 111 0.57 5.65 17.86
C ASN A 111 1.09 4.29 17.43
N ARG A 112 0.23 3.45 16.84
CA ARG A 112 0.65 2.15 16.32
C ARG A 112 1.72 2.27 15.24
N GLY A 113 1.57 3.20 14.31
CA GLY A 113 2.57 3.47 13.27
C GLY A 113 3.92 3.92 13.86
N VAL A 114 3.89 4.79 14.89
CA VAL A 114 5.10 5.25 15.59
C VAL A 114 5.78 4.12 16.35
N ASP A 115 5.04 3.30 17.08
CA ASP A 115 5.59 2.14 17.80
C ASP A 115 6.30 1.19 16.84
N LEU A 116 5.67 0.88 15.69
CA LEU A 116 6.26 0.06 14.64
C LEU A 116 7.53 0.68 14.05
N ALA A 117 7.51 1.97 13.73
CA ALA A 117 8.68 2.68 13.19
C ALA A 117 9.86 2.72 14.18
N LEU A 118 9.58 2.73 15.48
CA LEU A 118 10.58 2.72 16.54
C LEU A 118 10.95 1.30 17.03
N GLY A 119 10.31 0.26 16.48
CA GLY A 119 10.52 -1.14 16.87
C GLY A 119 10.11 -1.44 18.33
N ARG A 120 9.08 -0.76 18.84
CA ARG A 120 8.58 -0.88 20.22
C ARG A 120 7.32 -1.73 20.31
#